data_AF-A0A1Q6L644-F1
#
_entry.id   AF-A0A1Q6L644-F1
#
_cell.length_a   1.000
_cell.length_b   1.000
_cell.length_c   1.000
_cell.angle_alpha   90.00
_cell.angle_beta   90.00
_cell.angle_gamma   90.00
#
_symmetry.space_group_name_H-M   'P 1'
#
loop_
_entity.id
_entity.type
_entity.pdbx_description
1 polymer ?
#
loop_
_entity_poly.entity_id
_entity_poly.type
_entity_poly.pdbx_seq_one_letter_code
_entity_poly.pdbx_strand_id
1 'polypeptide(L)'
;MSDTLITVIAIALAAVLMFVFPLMTMSDRTDDVSQLAVETTTTDFVDEVRTTGKITPDKYNKFIENIGSTGNTYNVEMQVQVLDENPGKKTLTLQSDKIGENAYYSVYTSQIEEVLNNNKNYNLKEGDMFSVSVKNTNQTLAQQLKNFFYTVVGNDTYTIAASHGGMVTATGK
;
A
#
# COMPACT_ATOMS: atom_id res chain seq x y z
N MET A 1 -25.14 -37.65 -35.98
CA MET A 1 -25.77 -36.88 -34.88
C MET A 1 -24.80 -36.59 -33.74
N SER A 2 -23.80 -37.45 -33.45
CA SER A 2 -22.72 -37.11 -32.50
C SER A 2 -21.79 -36.01 -33.02
N ASP A 3 -21.51 -35.99 -34.33
CA ASP A 3 -20.59 -35.03 -34.96
C ASP A 3 -21.09 -33.57 -34.92
N THR A 4 -22.39 -33.39 -35.10
CA THR A 4 -23.07 -32.09 -34.97
C THR A 4 -23.03 -31.56 -33.54
N LEU A 5 -23.12 -32.43 -32.52
CA LEU A 5 -23.04 -32.05 -31.11
C LEU A 5 -21.63 -31.60 -30.72
N ILE A 6 -20.60 -32.33 -31.18
CA ILE A 6 -19.18 -31.97 -30.97
C ILE A 6 -18.87 -30.63 -31.64
N THR A 7 -19.37 -30.41 -32.86
CA THR A 7 -19.17 -29.15 -33.59
C THR A 7 -19.81 -27.96 -32.88
N VAL A 8 -21.04 -28.11 -32.37
CA VAL A 8 -21.73 -27.05 -31.60
C VAL A 8 -20.98 -26.74 -30.30
N ILE A 9 -20.51 -27.77 -29.58
CA ILE A 9 -19.71 -27.59 -28.35
C ILE A 9 -18.37 -26.90 -28.67
N ALA A 10 -17.70 -27.27 -29.76
CA ALA A 10 -16.45 -26.65 -30.18
C ALA A 10 -16.60 -25.16 -30.51
N ILE A 11 -17.68 -24.78 -31.21
CA ILE A 11 -17.99 -23.37 -31.52
C ILE A 11 -18.29 -22.60 -30.23
N ALA A 12 -19.06 -23.18 -29.30
CA ALA A 12 -19.35 -22.56 -28.01
C ALA A 12 -18.08 -22.34 -27.18
N LEU A 13 -17.18 -23.33 -27.12
CA LEU A 13 -15.87 -23.22 -26.47
C LEU A 13 -15.00 -22.13 -27.12
N ALA A 14 -14.94 -22.09 -28.44
CA ALA A 14 -14.19 -21.07 -29.17
C ALA A 14 -14.73 -19.65 -28.90
N ALA A 15 -16.06 -19.49 -28.85
CA ALA A 15 -16.69 -18.22 -28.52
C ALA A 15 -16.35 -17.78 -27.10
N VAL A 16 -16.41 -18.67 -26.10
CA VAL A 16 -16.01 -18.35 -24.72
C VAL A 16 -14.55 -17.93 -24.65
N LEU A 17 -13.64 -18.68 -25.29
CA LEU A 17 -12.21 -18.35 -25.32
C LEU A 17 -11.94 -16.97 -25.94
N MET A 18 -12.67 -16.59 -27.00
CA MET A 18 -12.55 -15.26 -27.60
C MET A 18 -12.92 -14.11 -26.67
N PHE A 19 -13.79 -14.33 -25.67
CA PHE A 19 -14.11 -13.30 -24.67
C PHE A 19 -13.15 -13.30 -23.48
N VAL A 20 -12.66 -14.48 -23.08
CA VAL A 20 -11.78 -14.61 -21.91
C VAL A 20 -10.44 -13.91 -22.11
N PHE A 21 -9.82 -14.04 -23.29
CA PHE A 21 -8.52 -13.39 -23.55
C PHE A 21 -8.58 -11.85 -23.47
N PRO A 22 -9.50 -11.16 -24.16
CA PRO A 22 -9.68 -9.72 -23.99
C PRO A 22 -9.99 -9.32 -22.55
N LEU A 23 -10.83 -10.09 -21.84
CA LEU A 23 -11.14 -9.82 -20.43
C LEU A 23 -9.91 -9.95 -19.53
N MET A 24 -9.04 -10.94 -19.77
CA MET A 24 -7.79 -11.10 -19.03
C MET A 24 -6.86 -9.90 -19.25
N THR A 25 -6.64 -9.49 -20.51
CA THR A 25 -5.79 -8.33 -20.82
C THR A 25 -6.35 -7.02 -20.27
N MET A 26 -7.67 -6.82 -20.31
CA MET A 26 -8.30 -5.63 -19.73
C MET A 26 -8.20 -5.63 -18.20
N SER A 27 -8.32 -6.80 -17.57
CA SER A 27 -8.16 -6.94 -16.12
C SER A 27 -6.72 -6.65 -15.69
N ASP A 28 -5.73 -7.18 -16.40
CA ASP A 28 -4.31 -6.86 -16.12
C ASP A 28 -4.04 -5.35 -16.22
N ARG A 29 -4.57 -4.70 -17.26
CA ARG A 29 -4.46 -3.23 -17.39
C ARG A 29 -5.15 -2.46 -16.26
N THR A 30 -6.27 -2.99 -15.77
CA THR A 30 -6.99 -2.37 -14.64
C THR A 30 -6.17 -2.48 -13.36
N ASP A 31 -5.51 -3.60 -13.15
CA ASP A 31 -4.58 -3.80 -12.03
C ASP A 31 -3.37 -2.88 -12.13
N ASP A 32 -2.74 -2.76 -13.32
CA ASP A 32 -1.60 -1.86 -13.56
C ASP A 32 -1.96 -0.40 -13.26
N VAL A 33 -3.12 0.06 -13.73
CA VAL A 33 -3.62 1.43 -13.47
C VAL A 33 -3.89 1.63 -11.99
N SER A 34 -4.48 0.65 -11.31
CA SER A 34 -4.74 0.70 -9.87
C SER A 34 -3.43 0.76 -9.09
N GLN A 35 -2.43 -0.02 -9.47
CA GLN A 35 -1.10 -0.01 -8.87
C GLN A 35 -0.42 1.35 -9.02
N LEU A 36 -0.40 1.90 -10.22
CA LEU A 36 0.19 3.22 -10.47
C LEU A 36 -0.53 4.32 -9.67
N ALA A 37 -1.86 4.26 -9.58
CA ALA A 37 -2.65 5.23 -8.83
C ALA A 37 -2.34 5.17 -7.33
N VAL A 38 -2.24 3.97 -6.75
CA VAL A 38 -1.87 3.76 -5.34
C VAL A 38 -0.43 4.22 -5.10
N GLU A 39 0.52 3.87 -5.97
CA GLU A 39 1.92 4.28 -5.86
C GLU A 39 2.09 5.80 -5.89
N THR A 40 1.42 6.46 -6.83
CA THR A 40 1.43 7.92 -6.94
C THR A 40 0.81 8.56 -5.69
N THR A 41 -0.34 8.07 -5.25
CA THR A 41 -1.06 8.60 -4.09
C THR A 41 -0.27 8.40 -2.78
N THR A 42 0.40 7.25 -2.61
CA THR A 42 1.28 6.98 -1.47
C THR A 42 2.52 7.87 -1.51
N THR A 43 3.10 8.07 -2.69
CA THR A 43 4.26 8.95 -2.86
C THR A 43 3.92 10.38 -2.50
N ASP A 44 2.84 10.92 -3.06
CA ASP A 44 2.35 12.27 -2.81
C ASP A 44 2.04 12.49 -1.32
N PHE A 45 1.38 11.52 -0.67
CA PHE A 45 1.08 11.61 0.75
C PHE A 45 2.35 11.64 1.61
N VAL A 46 3.30 10.75 1.36
CA VAL A 46 4.56 10.69 2.10
C VAL A 46 5.38 11.96 1.85
N ASP A 47 5.50 12.44 0.62
CA ASP A 47 6.26 13.65 0.32
C ASP A 47 5.60 14.90 0.91
N GLU A 48 4.27 14.97 0.95
CA GLU A 48 3.55 16.02 1.66
C GLU A 48 3.84 15.96 3.18
N VAL A 49 3.79 14.80 3.79
CA VAL A 49 4.12 14.64 5.23
C VAL A 49 5.58 15.01 5.51
N ARG A 50 6.51 14.64 4.62
CA ARG A 50 7.94 14.97 4.74
C ARG A 50 8.22 16.47 4.63
N THR A 51 7.52 17.16 3.73
CA THR A 51 7.71 18.59 3.46
C THR A 51 6.97 19.49 4.45
N THR A 52 5.84 19.04 4.98
CA THR A 52 5.04 19.79 5.98
C THR A 52 5.43 19.45 7.41
N GLY A 53 6.03 18.28 7.64
CA GLY A 53 6.36 17.77 8.96
C GLY A 53 5.14 17.40 9.79
N LYS A 54 3.97 17.17 9.18
CA LYS A 54 2.77 16.78 9.93
C LYS A 54 1.83 15.89 9.13
N ILE A 55 1.20 14.97 9.83
CA ILE A 55 0.10 14.15 9.31
C ILE A 55 -1.20 14.79 9.79
N THR A 56 -2.02 15.27 8.85
CA THR A 56 -3.33 15.87 9.18
C THR A 56 -4.47 14.89 8.89
N PRO A 57 -5.58 14.93 9.65
CA PRO A 57 -6.73 14.05 9.41
C PRO A 57 -7.29 14.20 8.00
N ASP A 58 -7.39 15.43 7.49
CA ASP A 58 -7.92 15.70 6.15
C ASP A 58 -7.09 15.02 5.05
N LYS A 59 -5.76 15.05 5.19
CA LYS A 59 -4.83 14.47 4.21
C LYS A 59 -4.81 12.96 4.29
N TYR A 60 -4.86 12.40 5.51
CA TYR A 60 -5.01 10.97 5.70
C TYR A 60 -6.33 10.46 5.12
N ASN A 61 -7.44 11.12 5.41
CA ASN A 61 -8.75 10.74 4.88
C ASN A 61 -8.79 10.82 3.35
N LYS A 62 -8.24 11.88 2.75
CA LYS A 62 -8.13 12.01 1.30
C LYS A 62 -7.23 10.92 0.70
N PHE A 63 -6.15 10.55 1.38
CA PHE A 63 -5.29 9.45 0.97
C PHE A 63 -6.06 8.11 0.94
N ILE A 64 -6.79 7.79 2.00
CA ILE A 64 -7.64 6.58 2.09
C ILE A 64 -8.75 6.59 1.03
N GLU A 65 -9.40 7.73 0.81
CA GLU A 65 -10.42 7.89 -0.23
C GLU A 65 -9.85 7.68 -1.63
N ASN A 66 -8.70 8.28 -1.94
CA ASN A 66 -8.05 8.16 -3.23
C ASN A 66 -7.66 6.71 -3.54
N ILE A 67 -7.02 6.00 -2.59
CA ILE A 67 -6.69 4.58 -2.82
C ILE A 67 -7.97 3.74 -2.92
N GLY A 68 -8.98 4.01 -2.09
CA GLY A 68 -10.27 3.31 -2.13
C GLY A 68 -11.05 3.51 -3.44
N SER A 69 -10.85 4.63 -4.13
CA SER A 69 -11.49 4.93 -5.42
C SER A 69 -11.08 3.98 -6.56
N THR A 70 -9.99 3.23 -6.40
CA THR A 70 -9.55 2.19 -7.34
C THR A 70 -10.44 0.94 -7.33
N GLY A 71 -11.40 0.84 -6.40
CA GLY A 71 -12.34 -0.28 -6.31
C GLY A 71 -11.79 -1.52 -5.61
N ASN A 72 -10.58 -1.44 -5.06
CA ASN A 72 -9.97 -2.49 -4.25
C ASN A 72 -9.93 -2.09 -2.77
N THR A 73 -9.81 -3.09 -1.89
CA THR A 73 -9.62 -2.88 -0.46
C THR A 73 -8.14 -2.95 -0.13
N TYR A 74 -7.68 -2.04 0.71
CA TYR A 74 -6.26 -1.90 1.06
C TYR A 74 -6.04 -1.97 2.56
N ASN A 75 -4.91 -2.54 2.95
CA ASN A 75 -4.32 -2.39 4.27
C ASN A 75 -3.19 -1.36 4.19
N VAL A 76 -3.24 -0.37 5.07
CA VAL A 76 -2.27 0.74 5.13
C VAL A 76 -1.44 0.60 6.40
N GLU A 77 -0.14 0.42 6.22
CA GLU A 77 0.87 0.31 7.27
C GLU A 77 1.71 1.59 7.26
N MET A 78 1.57 2.43 8.29
CA MET A 78 2.36 3.64 8.50
C MET A 78 3.37 3.42 9.62
N GLN A 79 4.59 3.92 9.42
CA GLN A 79 5.64 3.90 10.42
C GLN A 79 6.34 5.26 10.44
N VAL A 80 6.49 5.81 11.64
CA VAL A 80 7.32 6.98 11.93
C VAL A 80 8.47 6.53 12.80
N GLN A 81 9.70 6.79 12.39
CA GLN A 81 10.89 6.62 13.21
C GLN A 81 11.31 7.99 13.72
N VAL A 82 11.08 8.25 15.00
CA VAL A 82 11.40 9.55 15.62
C VAL A 82 12.83 9.54 16.14
N LEU A 83 13.58 10.59 15.85
CA LEU A 83 14.94 10.79 16.32
C LEU A 83 14.97 11.07 17.84
N ASP A 84 15.61 10.19 18.62
CA ASP A 84 15.86 10.42 20.05
C ASP A 84 17.18 11.21 20.23
N GLU A 85 17.03 12.52 20.44
CA GLU A 85 18.13 13.43 20.74
C GLU A 85 18.56 13.42 22.22
N ASN A 86 17.94 12.59 23.08
CA ASN A 86 18.17 12.64 24.52
C ASN A 86 19.28 11.66 24.97
N PRO A 87 20.52 12.13 25.23
CA PRO A 87 21.61 11.26 25.69
C PRO A 87 21.37 10.61 27.07
N GLY A 88 20.38 11.08 27.83
CA GLY A 88 20.02 10.58 29.17
C GLY A 88 19.13 9.34 29.22
N LYS A 89 18.59 8.87 28.08
CA LYS A 89 17.82 7.60 27.98
C LYS A 89 18.55 6.53 27.15
N LYS A 90 19.87 6.64 27.01
CA LYS A 90 20.74 5.62 26.38
C LYS A 90 20.89 4.31 27.15
N THR A 91 20.05 4.06 28.14
CA THR A 91 19.98 2.79 28.87
C THR A 91 18.67 2.12 28.43
N LEU A 92 18.67 1.22 27.45
CA LEU A 92 18.62 -0.21 27.80
C LEU A 92 18.78 -1.17 26.59
N THR A 93 19.11 -0.73 25.37
CA THR A 93 19.15 -1.67 24.22
C THR A 93 20.16 -1.35 23.11
N LEU A 94 21.26 -0.66 23.42
CA LEU A 94 22.37 -0.58 22.47
C LEU A 94 23.67 -0.93 23.19
N GLN A 95 24.36 -1.91 22.60
CA GLN A 95 25.68 -2.36 23.02
C GLN A 95 26.57 -1.15 23.29
N SER A 96 27.18 -1.15 24.47
CA SER A 96 27.86 -0.02 25.12
C SER A 96 29.15 0.49 24.44
N ASP A 97 29.26 0.50 23.11
CA ASP A 97 30.53 0.78 22.43
C ASP A 97 30.50 1.75 21.25
N LYS A 98 29.40 2.48 21.02
CA LYS A 98 29.33 3.49 19.94
C LYS A 98 28.72 4.81 20.40
N ILE A 99 29.57 5.68 20.93
CA ILE A 99 29.24 7.09 21.20
C ILE A 99 29.03 7.79 19.84
N GLY A 100 27.77 8.03 19.47
CA GLY A 100 27.42 8.79 18.26
C GLY A 100 26.20 8.29 17.49
N GLU A 101 25.59 7.17 17.87
CA GLU A 101 24.38 6.68 17.20
C GLU A 101 23.14 7.44 17.66
N ASN A 102 22.43 8.01 16.68
CA ASN A 102 21.07 8.54 16.83
C ASN A 102 20.12 7.36 17.05
N ALA A 103 19.53 7.26 18.24
CA ALA A 103 18.54 6.21 18.50
C ALA A 103 17.21 6.62 17.89
N TYR A 104 16.57 5.74 17.13
CA TYR A 104 15.22 5.99 16.61
C TYR A 104 14.22 5.12 17.37
N TYR A 105 13.07 5.69 17.78
CA TYR A 105 11.93 4.88 18.23
C TYR A 105 10.84 4.85 17.16
N SER A 106 10.25 3.68 16.93
CA SER A 106 9.21 3.49 15.92
C SER A 106 7.82 3.67 16.53
N VAL A 107 7.02 4.51 15.87
CA VAL A 107 5.58 4.72 16.10
C VAL A 107 4.85 4.10 14.91
N TYR A 108 3.83 3.29 15.19
CA TYR A 108 3.10 2.52 14.17
C TYR A 108 1.69 3.09 13.92
N THR A 109 1.04 2.63 12.84
CA THR A 109 -0.28 3.07 12.37
C THR A 109 -1.29 3.35 13.49
N SER A 110 -1.47 2.42 14.43
CA SER A 110 -2.48 2.53 15.49
C SER A 110 -2.31 3.77 16.37
N GLN A 111 -1.07 4.14 16.68
CA GLN A 111 -0.76 5.31 17.50
C GLN A 111 -0.96 6.62 16.72
N ILE A 112 -0.72 6.58 15.40
CA ILE A 112 -0.93 7.73 14.50
C ILE A 112 -2.44 7.93 14.30
N GLU A 113 -3.18 6.86 14.02
CA GLU A 113 -4.63 6.89 13.85
C GLU A 113 -5.37 7.35 15.10
N GLU A 114 -4.92 6.97 16.29
CA GLU A 114 -5.51 7.45 17.55
C GLU A 114 -5.43 8.98 17.67
N VAL A 115 -4.31 9.59 17.25
CA VAL A 115 -4.15 11.05 17.25
C VAL A 115 -5.03 11.70 16.17
N LEU A 116 -5.07 11.12 14.97
CA LEU A 116 -5.86 11.62 13.85
C LEU A 116 -7.37 11.55 14.13
N ASN A 117 -7.84 10.46 14.74
CA ASN A 117 -9.25 10.27 15.13
C ASN A 117 -9.71 11.28 16.19
N ASN A 118 -8.78 11.80 16.99
CA ASN A 118 -9.04 12.90 17.92
C ASN A 118 -9.05 14.29 17.24
N ASN A 119 -9.06 14.35 15.91
CA ASN A 119 -8.95 15.57 15.09
C ASN A 119 -7.69 16.39 15.42
N LYS A 120 -6.61 15.72 15.83
CA LYS A 120 -5.32 16.35 16.09
C LYS A 120 -4.34 15.99 14.98
N ASN A 121 -3.50 16.95 14.64
CA ASN A 121 -2.40 16.71 13.72
C ASN A 121 -1.29 15.95 14.44
N TYR A 122 -0.73 14.94 13.78
CA TYR A 122 0.47 14.27 14.26
C TYR A 122 1.69 15.03 13.73
N ASN A 123 2.34 15.79 14.59
CA ASN A 123 3.51 16.60 14.21
C ASN A 123 4.80 15.77 14.29
N LEU A 124 5.63 15.90 13.27
CA LEU A 124 6.93 15.27 13.08
C LEU A 124 8.02 16.34 13.17
N LYS A 125 9.22 15.92 13.55
CA LYS A 125 10.40 16.78 13.57
C LYS A 125 11.26 16.52 12.34
N GLU A 126 12.02 17.54 11.96
CA GLU A 126 13.08 17.38 10.97
C GLU A 126 14.08 16.32 11.46
N GLY A 127 14.40 15.36 10.59
CA GLY A 127 15.26 14.21 10.93
C GLY A 127 14.52 12.92 11.29
N ASP A 128 13.20 12.97 11.51
CA ASP A 128 12.36 11.78 11.63
C ASP A 128 12.24 11.07 10.26
N MET A 129 12.07 9.75 10.24
CA MET A 129 11.74 9.02 9.01
C MET A 129 10.26 8.65 8.99
N PHE A 130 9.60 8.89 7.87
CA PHE A 130 8.22 8.48 7.64
C PHE A 130 8.17 7.49 6.49
N SER A 131 7.45 6.38 6.67
CA SER A 131 7.24 5.38 5.63
C SER A 131 5.80 4.87 5.65
N VAL A 132 5.24 4.63 4.47
CA VAL A 132 3.90 4.11 4.27
C VAL A 132 3.96 2.95 3.29
N SER A 133 3.36 1.84 3.67
CA SER A 133 3.19 0.64 2.85
C SER A 133 1.70 0.34 2.70
N VAL A 134 1.23 0.20 1.47
CA VAL A 134 -0.14 -0.11 1.10
C VAL A 134 -0.16 -1.46 0.41
N LYS A 135 -1.05 -2.36 0.83
CA LYS A 135 -1.21 -3.70 0.23
C LYS A 135 -2.69 -4.01 0.02
N ASN A 136 -3.08 -4.52 -1.14
CA ASN A 136 -4.46 -4.94 -1.37
C ASN A 136 -4.85 -6.13 -0.49
N THR A 137 -6.10 -6.21 -0.02
CA THR A 137 -6.59 -7.34 0.78
C THR A 137 -7.56 -8.23 0.03
N ASN A 138 -8.10 -7.76 -1.10
CA ASN A 138 -8.99 -8.52 -1.98
C ASN A 138 -8.23 -9.10 -3.18
N GLN A 139 -8.75 -10.19 -3.74
CA GLN A 139 -8.30 -10.68 -5.04
C GLN A 139 -8.88 -9.82 -6.17
N THR A 140 -8.02 -9.37 -7.08
CA THR A 140 -8.44 -8.62 -8.27
C THR A 140 -9.09 -9.53 -9.31
N LEU A 141 -9.80 -8.95 -10.29
CA LEU A 141 -10.41 -9.72 -11.37
C LEU A 141 -9.34 -10.48 -12.19
N ALA A 142 -8.16 -9.89 -12.38
CA ALA A 142 -7.07 -10.55 -13.09
C ALA A 142 -6.56 -11.77 -12.31
N GLN A 143 -6.45 -11.66 -10.99
CA GLN A 143 -6.10 -12.80 -10.13
C GLN A 143 -7.16 -13.90 -10.18
N GLN A 144 -8.44 -13.55 -10.14
CA GLN A 144 -9.52 -14.54 -10.24
C GLN A 144 -9.50 -15.26 -11.58
N LEU A 145 -9.31 -14.55 -12.69
CA LEU A 145 -9.19 -15.14 -14.03
C LEU A 145 -7.95 -16.02 -14.19
N LYS A 146 -6.80 -15.60 -13.64
CA LYS A 146 -5.55 -16.40 -13.64
C LYS A 146 -5.69 -17.65 -12.77
N ASN A 147 -6.31 -17.54 -11.60
CA ASN A 147 -6.56 -18.67 -10.70
C ASN A 147 -7.53 -19.68 -11.34
N PHE A 148 -8.55 -19.20 -12.05
CA PHE A 148 -9.47 -20.04 -12.81
C PHE A 148 -8.78 -20.79 -13.95
N PHE A 149 -7.85 -20.13 -14.66
CA PHE A 149 -7.21 -20.72 -15.84
C PHE A 149 -6.00 -21.61 -15.53
N TYR A 150 -5.22 -21.28 -14.49
CA TYR A 150 -3.94 -21.95 -14.21
C TYR A 150 -3.94 -22.90 -13.00
N THR A 151 -5.05 -23.03 -12.24
CA THR A 151 -5.12 -23.82 -10.99
C THR A 151 -3.85 -23.67 -10.15
N VAL A 152 -3.40 -22.44 -9.92
CA VAL A 152 -2.24 -22.20 -9.07
C VAL A 152 -2.72 -22.25 -7.63
N VAL A 153 -2.57 -23.41 -7.00
CA VAL A 153 -2.70 -23.56 -5.55
C VAL A 153 -1.52 -22.81 -4.93
N GLY A 154 -1.73 -21.56 -4.52
CA GLY A 154 -0.65 -20.75 -3.94
C GLY A 154 -1.09 -19.37 -3.47
N ASN A 155 -1.16 -19.25 -2.13
CA ASN A 155 -1.23 -18.08 -1.25
C ASN A 155 -1.36 -16.67 -1.86
N ASP A 156 -2.38 -15.94 -1.40
CA ASP A 156 -2.37 -14.52 -1.02
C ASP A 156 -1.25 -13.67 -1.64
N THR A 157 -1.24 -13.58 -2.97
CA THR A 157 -0.32 -12.67 -3.67
C THR A 157 -0.94 -11.29 -3.62
N TYR A 158 -0.25 -10.34 -2.98
CA TYR A 158 -0.54 -8.93 -3.13
C TYR A 158 -0.18 -8.52 -4.56
N THR A 159 -1.18 -8.24 -5.40
CA THR A 159 -0.94 -7.78 -6.79
C THR A 159 -0.81 -6.27 -6.84
N ILE A 160 -1.46 -5.55 -5.92
CA ILE A 160 -1.42 -4.10 -5.83
C ILE A 160 -0.77 -3.72 -4.50
N ALA A 161 0.48 -3.28 -4.58
CA ALA A 161 1.23 -2.81 -3.43
C ALA A 161 2.03 -1.56 -3.79
N ALA A 162 2.11 -0.63 -2.84
CA ALA A 162 2.97 0.54 -2.91
C ALA A 162 3.70 0.71 -1.58
N SER A 163 4.95 1.14 -1.63
CA SER A 163 5.70 1.51 -0.44
C SER A 163 6.55 2.72 -0.75
N HIS A 164 6.39 3.80 0.02
CA HIS A 164 7.24 4.97 -0.09
C HIS A 164 7.66 5.44 1.30
N GLY A 165 8.86 5.97 1.40
CA GLY A 165 9.38 6.48 2.66
C GLY A 165 10.54 7.42 2.46
N GLY A 166 10.75 8.28 3.46
CA GLY A 166 11.86 9.21 3.45
C GLY A 166 11.98 10.02 4.72
N MET A 167 13.10 10.72 4.83
CA MET A 167 13.37 11.63 5.94
C MET A 167 12.49 12.88 5.82
N VAL A 168 11.93 13.29 6.95
CA VAL A 168 11.18 14.53 7.13
C VAL A 168 12.14 15.71 7.11
N THR A 169 11.91 16.66 6.21
CA THR A 169 12.80 17.81 5.97
C THR A 169 12.29 19.11 6.60
N ALA A 170 11.13 19.07 7.28
CA ALA A 170 10.55 20.21 7.95
C ALA A 170 9.94 19.80 9.29
N THR A 171 10.08 20.65 10.31
CA THR A 171 9.42 20.43 11.60
C THR A 171 7.99 20.95 11.55
N GLY A 172 7.01 20.06 11.79
CA GLY A 172 5.60 20.41 11.85
C GLY A 172 5.29 21.26 13.07
N LYS A 173 4.76 22.46 12.83
CA LYS A 173 4.14 23.33 13.84
C LYS A 173 2.62 23.19 13.77
#